data_AF-A0A954QL64-F1
#
_entry.id   AF-A0A954QL64-F1
#
_cell.length_a   1.000
_cell.length_b   1.000
_cell.length_c   1.000
_cell.angle_alpha   90.00
_cell.angle_beta   90.00
_cell.angle_gamma   90.00
#
_symmetry.space_group_name_H-M   'P 1'
#
loop_
_entity.id
_entity.type
_entity.pdbx_description
1 polymer ?
#
loop_
_entity_poly.entity_id
_entity_poly.type
_entity_poly.pdbx_seq_one_letter_code
_entity_poly.pdbx_strand_id
1 'polypeptide(L)'
;MATIDGLATGLDTTTIIDGLVRIQQLQVDQLTARKNSILEEQTAFKGIESKMIDLRAQLGSLARSQNSVFSARSAVSSDEDALTVTAATGAAAGVYNLTMNSLAQAEQVASQGFASADSEISQGTFSLRVGRGKEVEITIDSSNNTLQGLADAINAAGGDVGASIVNDGSTGGTPYKLLLSSSKTGAANTITITNNLAAGATQPDFTGTPVQAAADASVTLGSGAGALTVTHDTNQLDDLIGGVTLDLHQADAAKSISVTIARDTDTAVATVQRFVEAFNGLMGFIDDQVRF
;
A
#
# COMPACT_ATOMS: atom_id res chain seq x y z
N MET A 1 -14.42 68.81 -7.65
CA MET A 1 -13.74 69.50 -8.76
C MET A 1 -14.78 69.77 -9.82
N ALA A 2 -15.04 71.05 -10.10
CA ALA A 2 -16.09 71.49 -11.01
C ALA A 2 -15.67 71.21 -12.46
N THR A 3 -16.46 70.42 -13.18
CA THR A 3 -16.41 70.34 -14.64
C THR A 3 -17.24 71.48 -15.21
N ILE A 4 -16.65 72.25 -16.11
CA ILE A 4 -17.27 73.39 -16.79
C ILE A 4 -18.43 72.88 -17.65
N ASP A 5 -19.66 73.14 -17.22
CA ASP A 5 -20.90 72.75 -17.90
C ASP A 5 -21.39 73.89 -18.81
N GLY A 6 -21.63 73.59 -20.09
CA GLY A 6 -22.58 74.31 -20.95
C GLY A 6 -22.42 75.82 -21.21
N LEU A 7 -21.30 76.48 -20.84
CA LEU A 7 -21.19 77.95 -20.82
C LEU A 7 -21.31 78.71 -22.17
N ALA A 8 -21.58 78.04 -23.29
CA ALA A 8 -21.82 78.73 -24.57
C ALA A 8 -23.11 78.32 -25.32
N THR A 9 -23.89 77.33 -24.85
CA THR A 9 -25.05 76.81 -25.61
C THR A 9 -26.35 76.69 -24.81
N GLY A 10 -26.34 76.82 -23.48
CA GLY A 10 -27.55 76.72 -22.65
C GLY A 10 -28.16 75.32 -22.56
N LEU A 11 -27.39 74.29 -22.92
CA LEU A 11 -27.76 72.88 -22.82
C LEU A 11 -27.21 72.31 -21.50
N ASP A 12 -28.09 71.72 -20.68
CA ASP A 12 -27.71 70.99 -19.46
C ASP A 12 -27.08 69.66 -19.86
N THR A 13 -25.77 69.70 -20.07
CA THR A 13 -25.06 68.55 -20.60
C THR A 13 -24.97 67.45 -19.55
N THR A 14 -24.99 67.79 -18.27
CA THR A 14 -24.94 66.80 -17.17
C THR A 14 -26.19 65.94 -17.11
N THR A 15 -27.40 66.51 -17.20
CA THR A 15 -28.64 65.70 -17.16
C THR A 15 -28.86 64.90 -18.44
N ILE A 16 -28.41 65.39 -19.59
CA ILE A 16 -28.41 64.64 -20.85
C ILE A 16 -27.41 63.47 -20.77
N ILE A 17 -26.21 63.70 -20.23
CA ILE A 17 -25.21 62.65 -20.01
C ILE A 17 -25.73 61.61 -19.02
N ASP A 18 -26.29 62.02 -17.89
CA ASP A 18 -26.85 61.11 -16.88
C ASP A 18 -28.04 60.30 -17.44
N GLY A 19 -28.90 60.94 -18.24
CA GLY A 19 -30.00 60.27 -18.94
C GLY A 19 -29.51 59.24 -19.96
N LEU A 20 -28.47 59.56 -20.73
CA LEU A 20 -27.83 58.64 -21.69
C LEU A 20 -27.11 57.48 -20.96
N VAL A 21 -26.40 57.76 -19.86
CA VAL A 21 -25.74 56.75 -19.02
C VAL A 21 -26.77 55.81 -18.41
N ARG A 22 -27.92 56.31 -17.96
CA ARG A 22 -29.00 55.48 -17.40
C ARG A 22 -29.64 54.55 -18.44
N ILE A 23 -29.82 55.02 -19.68
CA ILE A 23 -30.28 54.17 -20.79
C ILE A 23 -29.24 53.09 -21.11
N GLN A 24 -27.95 53.43 -21.08
CA GLN A 24 -26.86 52.45 -21.23
C GLN A 24 -26.81 51.45 -20.06
N GLN A 25 -27.04 51.89 -18.82
CA GLN A 25 -27.12 51.01 -17.64
C GLN A 25 -28.27 50.00 -17.74
N LEU A 26 -29.45 50.39 -18.24
CA LEU A 26 -30.56 49.45 -18.48
C LEU A 26 -30.17 48.32 -19.46
N GLN A 27 -29.41 48.64 -20.51
CA GLN A 27 -28.90 47.63 -21.43
C GLN A 27 -27.88 46.70 -20.76
N VAL A 28 -27.02 47.25 -19.91
CA VAL A 28 -26.06 46.47 -19.11
C VAL A 28 -26.78 45.56 -18.11
N ASP A 29 -27.84 46.02 -17.45
CA ASP A 29 -28.64 45.23 -16.52
C ASP A 29 -29.34 44.07 -17.22
N GLN A 30 -29.93 44.32 -18.40
CA GLN A 30 -30.54 43.26 -19.23
C GLN A 30 -29.51 42.21 -19.68
N LEU A 31 -28.32 42.64 -20.12
CA LEU A 31 -27.24 41.72 -20.49
C LEU A 31 -26.72 40.95 -19.28
N THR A 32 -26.65 41.58 -18.11
CA THR A 32 -26.24 40.92 -16.85
C THR A 32 -27.27 39.88 -16.41
N ALA A 33 -28.55 40.19 -16.47
CA ALA A 33 -29.62 39.24 -16.18
C ALA A 33 -29.58 38.04 -17.16
N ARG A 34 -29.39 38.30 -18.46
CA ARG A 34 -29.24 37.25 -19.46
C ARG A 34 -27.99 36.40 -19.23
N LYS A 35 -26.86 37.02 -18.88
CA LYS A 35 -25.63 36.32 -18.51
C LYS A 35 -25.86 35.40 -17.31
N ASN A 36 -26.54 35.87 -16.27
CA ASN A 36 -26.81 35.07 -15.07
C ASN A 36 -27.71 33.87 -15.40
N SER A 37 -28.78 34.07 -16.18
CA SER A 37 -29.63 32.98 -16.65
C SER A 37 -28.86 31.92 -17.45
N ILE A 38 -27.96 32.33 -18.36
CA ILE A 38 -27.11 31.38 -19.10
C ILE A 38 -26.12 30.65 -18.17
N LEU A 39 -25.60 31.32 -17.14
CA LEU A 39 -24.71 30.68 -16.15
C LEU A 39 -25.43 29.66 -15.28
N GLU A 40 -26.68 29.94 -14.91
CA GLU A 40 -27.55 28.99 -14.20
C GLU A 40 -27.83 27.77 -15.07
N GLU A 41 -28.24 27.96 -16.33
CA GLU A 41 -28.43 26.87 -17.30
C GLU A 41 -27.14 26.04 -17.47
N GLN A 42 -25.99 26.71 -17.64
CA GLN A 42 -24.70 26.03 -17.77
C GLN A 42 -24.39 25.18 -16.53
N THR A 43 -24.68 25.68 -15.33
CA THR A 43 -24.46 24.96 -14.07
C THR A 43 -25.37 23.74 -13.99
N ALA A 44 -26.64 23.87 -14.39
CA ALA A 44 -27.58 22.76 -14.49
C ALA A 44 -27.06 21.67 -15.44
N PHE A 45 -26.62 22.03 -16.65
CA PHE A 45 -26.07 21.06 -17.61
C PHE A 45 -24.81 20.34 -17.08
N LYS A 46 -23.90 21.06 -16.42
CA LYS A 46 -22.72 20.45 -15.77
C LYS A 46 -23.13 19.47 -14.66
N GLY A 47 -24.18 19.78 -13.91
CA GLY A 47 -24.74 18.89 -12.90
C GLY A 47 -25.29 17.58 -13.50
N ILE A 48 -26.04 17.68 -14.61
CA ILE A 48 -26.53 16.52 -15.36
C ILE A 48 -25.36 15.70 -15.89
N GLU A 49 -24.37 16.35 -16.51
CA GLU A 49 -23.17 15.69 -17.04
C GLU A 49 -22.45 14.89 -15.95
N SER A 50 -22.19 15.50 -14.79
CA SER A 50 -21.55 14.83 -13.66
C SER A 50 -22.32 13.59 -13.19
N LYS A 51 -23.65 13.69 -13.07
CA LYS A 51 -24.50 12.57 -12.65
C LYS A 51 -24.59 11.47 -13.70
N MET A 52 -24.56 11.82 -14.98
CA MET A 52 -24.51 10.86 -16.08
C MET A 52 -23.17 10.13 -16.15
N ILE A 53 -22.05 10.81 -15.84
CA ILE A 53 -20.72 10.18 -15.71
C ILE A 53 -20.72 9.16 -14.57
N ASP A 54 -21.27 9.51 -13.41
CA ASP A 54 -21.38 8.58 -12.28
C ASP A 54 -22.26 7.36 -12.63
N LEU A 55 -23.47 7.59 -13.17
CA LEU A 55 -24.35 6.50 -13.61
C LEU A 55 -23.65 5.57 -14.63
N ARG A 56 -22.91 6.14 -15.59
CA ARG A 56 -22.12 5.36 -16.55
C ARG A 56 -21.02 4.56 -15.86
N ALA A 57 -20.36 5.10 -14.85
CA ALA A 57 -19.34 4.39 -14.08
C ALA A 57 -19.96 3.20 -13.31
N GLN A 58 -21.12 3.39 -12.66
CA GLN A 58 -21.82 2.30 -11.95
C GLN A 58 -22.30 1.22 -12.93
N LEU A 59 -22.90 1.60 -14.06
CA LEU A 59 -23.28 0.65 -15.11
C LEU A 59 -22.06 -0.11 -15.65
N GLY A 60 -20.96 0.60 -15.87
CA GLY A 60 -19.69 0.02 -16.31
C GLY A 60 -19.14 -1.01 -15.31
N SER A 61 -19.46 -0.89 -14.02
CA SER A 61 -19.08 -1.88 -13.01
C SER A 61 -19.93 -3.17 -13.06
N LEU A 62 -21.22 -3.04 -13.35
CA LEU A 62 -22.15 -4.17 -13.50
C LEU A 62 -21.96 -4.91 -14.83
N ALA A 63 -21.65 -4.18 -15.90
CA ALA A 63 -21.54 -4.72 -17.26
C ALA A 63 -20.19 -5.39 -17.57
N ARG A 64 -19.28 -5.51 -16.59
CA ARG A 64 -17.97 -6.12 -16.83
C ARG A 64 -18.12 -7.62 -17.08
N SER A 65 -17.49 -8.10 -18.16
CA SER A 65 -17.41 -9.52 -18.50
C SER A 65 -16.31 -10.26 -17.72
N GLN A 66 -15.21 -9.56 -17.40
CA GLN A 66 -14.12 -10.05 -16.55
C GLN A 66 -14.18 -9.38 -15.18
N ASN A 67 -13.83 -10.13 -14.13
CA ASN A 67 -13.94 -9.67 -12.74
C ASN A 67 -15.32 -9.09 -12.42
N SER A 68 -16.37 -9.73 -12.94
CA SER A 68 -17.75 -9.30 -12.70
C SER A 68 -18.08 -9.44 -11.22
N VAL A 69 -18.82 -8.47 -10.67
CA VAL A 69 -19.34 -8.53 -9.30
C VAL A 69 -20.23 -9.75 -9.07
N PHE A 70 -20.83 -10.31 -10.14
CA PHE A 70 -21.65 -11.52 -10.06
C PHE A 70 -20.83 -12.82 -9.97
N SER A 71 -19.55 -12.76 -10.31
CA SER A 71 -18.57 -13.85 -10.19
C SER A 71 -17.63 -13.65 -9.00
N ALA A 72 -17.87 -12.63 -8.17
CA ALA A 72 -17.11 -12.36 -6.97
C ALA A 72 -17.21 -13.53 -5.99
N ARG A 73 -16.12 -13.76 -5.27
CA ARG A 73 -16.00 -14.77 -4.23
C ARG A 73 -15.74 -14.09 -2.91
N SER A 74 -16.38 -14.59 -1.88
CA SER A 74 -16.06 -14.27 -0.49
C SER A 74 -15.23 -15.42 0.05
N ALA A 75 -14.17 -15.09 0.79
CA ALA A 75 -13.38 -16.04 1.54
C ALA A 75 -13.37 -15.59 3.00
N VAL A 76 -13.67 -16.52 3.90
CA VAL A 76 -13.75 -16.26 5.34
C VAL A 76 -12.96 -17.32 6.07
N SER A 77 -12.06 -16.88 6.96
CA SER A 77 -11.35 -17.73 7.90
C SER A 77 -12.15 -17.86 9.19
N SER A 78 -12.11 -19.03 9.81
CA SER A 78 -12.65 -19.21 11.17
C SER A 78 -11.80 -18.52 12.25
N ASP A 79 -10.59 -18.07 11.91
CA ASP A 79 -9.67 -17.35 12.78
C ASP A 79 -8.80 -16.39 11.95
N GLU A 80 -9.28 -15.15 11.80
CA GLU A 80 -8.64 -14.10 11.02
C GLU A 80 -7.37 -13.53 11.69
N ASP A 81 -7.17 -13.75 13.00
CA ASP A 81 -5.95 -13.31 13.70
C ASP A 81 -4.75 -14.20 13.34
N ALA A 82 -5.01 -15.45 12.95
CA ALA A 82 -4.00 -16.42 12.56
C ALA A 82 -3.85 -16.55 11.04
N LEU A 83 -4.95 -16.41 10.28
CA LEU A 83 -4.98 -16.59 8.85
C LEU A 83 -6.04 -15.69 8.21
N THR A 84 -5.61 -14.79 7.33
CA THR A 84 -6.54 -14.05 6.45
C THR A 84 -6.53 -14.65 5.06
N VAL A 85 -7.69 -14.62 4.38
CA VAL A 85 -7.85 -15.25 3.07
C VAL A 85 -8.51 -14.32 2.08
N THR A 86 -7.98 -14.30 0.85
CA THR A 86 -8.62 -13.63 -0.28
C THR A 86 -8.87 -14.62 -1.40
N ALA A 87 -10.01 -14.48 -2.08
CA ALA A 87 -10.37 -15.32 -3.23
C ALA A 87 -10.55 -14.46 -4.48
N ALA A 88 -9.85 -14.83 -5.55
CA ALA A 88 -10.02 -14.26 -6.86
C ALA A 88 -11.38 -14.65 -7.47
N THR A 89 -11.81 -13.90 -8.48
CA THR A 89 -13.00 -14.28 -9.25
C THR A 89 -12.78 -15.63 -9.93
N GLY A 90 -13.78 -16.51 -9.83
CA GLY A 90 -13.67 -17.87 -10.37
C GLY A 90 -13.00 -18.90 -9.46
N ALA A 91 -12.50 -18.53 -8.27
CA ALA A 91 -12.05 -19.51 -7.28
C ALA A 91 -13.15 -20.53 -6.99
N ALA A 92 -12.77 -21.79 -6.77
CA ALA A 92 -13.70 -22.86 -6.50
C ALA A 92 -14.37 -22.64 -5.13
N ALA A 93 -15.71 -22.74 -5.09
CA ALA A 93 -16.43 -22.68 -3.82
C ALA A 93 -16.20 -23.98 -3.03
N GLY A 94 -15.98 -23.86 -1.72
CA GLY A 94 -15.65 -25.00 -0.88
C GLY A 94 -15.27 -24.59 0.53
N VAL A 95 -15.15 -25.60 1.39
CA VAL A 95 -14.63 -25.45 2.76
C VAL A 95 -13.32 -26.22 2.84
N TYR A 96 -12.26 -25.52 3.23
CA TYR A 96 -10.90 -26.05 3.33
C TYR A 96 -10.46 -25.99 4.78
N ASN A 97 -10.01 -27.11 5.33
CA ASN A 97 -9.43 -27.13 6.67
C ASN A 97 -7.91 -27.02 6.54
N LEU A 98 -7.32 -26.01 7.16
CA LEU A 98 -5.90 -25.71 7.12
C LEU A 98 -5.32 -25.76 8.53
N THR A 99 -4.12 -26.32 8.66
CA THR A 99 -3.31 -26.26 9.87
C THR A 99 -1.98 -25.62 9.52
N MET A 100 -1.65 -24.50 10.14
CA MET A 100 -0.36 -23.83 9.96
C MET A 100 0.64 -24.42 10.95
N ASN A 101 1.58 -25.21 10.45
CA ASN A 101 2.56 -25.90 11.28
C ASN A 101 3.70 -24.95 11.70
N SER A 102 4.14 -24.09 10.77
CA SER A 102 5.18 -23.09 10.99
C SER A 102 5.02 -21.91 10.04
N LEU A 103 5.49 -20.73 10.46
CA LEU A 103 5.63 -19.56 9.59
C LEU A 103 7.01 -19.55 8.93
N ALA A 104 7.08 -18.92 7.76
CA ALA A 104 8.33 -18.58 7.10
C ALA A 104 9.05 -17.52 7.94
N GLN A 105 10.33 -17.74 8.18
CA GLN A 105 11.18 -16.90 9.03
C GLN A 105 12.39 -16.43 8.23
N ALA A 106 12.76 -15.17 8.44
CA ALA A 106 13.96 -14.58 7.87
C ALA A 106 15.15 -14.88 8.77
N GLU A 107 16.32 -15.14 8.17
CA GLU A 107 17.52 -15.39 8.96
C GLU A 107 17.99 -14.12 9.69
N GLN A 108 18.41 -14.30 10.94
CA GLN A 108 19.10 -13.31 11.73
C GLN A 108 20.38 -13.89 12.31
N VAL A 109 21.50 -13.22 12.06
CA VAL A 109 22.82 -13.60 12.58
C VAL A 109 23.39 -12.42 13.35
N ALA A 110 23.99 -12.70 14.51
CA ALA A 110 24.66 -11.70 15.32
C ALA A 110 26.16 -11.91 15.29
N SER A 111 26.91 -10.81 15.31
CA SER A 111 28.35 -10.86 15.47
C SER A 111 28.75 -11.29 16.89
N GLN A 112 30.04 -11.52 17.11
CA GLN A 112 30.62 -11.47 18.44
C GLN A 112 30.38 -10.11 19.13
N GLY A 113 30.60 -10.06 20.43
CA GLY A 113 30.46 -8.84 21.24
C GLY A 113 31.58 -7.83 21.04
N PHE A 114 31.24 -6.55 21.17
CA PHE A 114 32.08 -5.36 21.11
C PHE A 114 31.84 -4.48 22.35
N ALA A 115 32.85 -3.70 22.74
CA ALA A 115 32.80 -2.88 23.95
C ALA A 115 31.84 -1.68 23.84
N SER A 116 31.70 -1.13 22.64
CA SER A 116 30.80 -0.02 22.31
C SER A 116 30.40 -0.03 20.83
N ALA A 117 29.38 0.72 20.46
CA ALA A 117 29.00 0.95 19.06
C ALA A 117 30.10 1.68 18.25
N ASP A 118 30.98 2.42 18.92
CA ASP A 118 32.10 3.14 18.30
C ASP A 118 33.38 2.29 18.26
N SER A 119 33.32 1.01 18.63
CA SER A 119 34.50 0.14 18.60
C SER A 119 35.05 0.07 17.18
N GLU A 120 36.35 0.32 17.03
CA GLU A 120 37.01 0.27 15.73
C GLU A 120 37.02 -1.15 15.16
N ILE A 121 36.74 -1.24 13.86
CA ILE A 121 36.82 -2.46 13.07
C ILE A 121 37.89 -2.31 11.97
N SER A 122 38.35 -3.43 11.44
CA SER A 122 39.29 -3.42 10.32
C SER A 122 38.67 -2.81 9.06
N GLN A 123 39.49 -2.11 8.28
CA GLN A 123 39.12 -1.57 6.96
C GLN A 123 39.22 -2.65 5.88
N GLY A 124 38.56 -2.47 4.73
CA GLY A 124 38.58 -3.40 3.61
C GLY A 124 37.20 -3.53 2.95
N THR A 125 36.91 -4.70 2.38
CA THR A 125 35.59 -4.98 1.80
C THR A 125 34.84 -6.04 2.59
N PHE A 126 33.53 -5.86 2.67
CA PHE A 126 32.60 -6.75 3.35
C PHE A 126 31.40 -6.96 2.43
N SER A 127 31.14 -8.21 2.03
CA SER A 127 30.08 -8.51 1.08
C SER A 127 28.98 -9.36 1.69
N LEU A 128 27.74 -9.04 1.33
CA LEU A 128 26.53 -9.69 1.82
C LEU A 128 25.68 -10.20 0.65
N ARG A 129 25.12 -11.40 0.80
CA ARG A 129 24.15 -11.96 -0.15
C ARG A 129 23.09 -12.77 0.58
N VAL A 130 21.83 -12.61 0.22
CA VAL A 130 20.73 -13.46 0.72
C VAL A 130 20.35 -14.50 -0.33
N GLY A 131 20.49 -15.78 0.00
CA GLY A 131 20.18 -16.90 -0.89
C GLY A 131 20.85 -16.77 -2.26
N ARG A 132 20.03 -16.78 -3.32
CA ARG A 132 20.46 -16.57 -4.72
C ARG A 132 20.38 -15.11 -5.18
N GLY A 133 20.18 -14.18 -4.25
CA GLY A 133 20.11 -12.74 -4.51
C GLY A 133 21.42 -12.13 -5.01
N LYS A 134 21.39 -10.83 -5.27
CA LYS A 134 22.56 -10.06 -5.67
C LYS A 134 23.52 -9.91 -4.48
N GLU A 135 24.81 -10.11 -4.73
CA GLU A 135 25.85 -9.77 -3.75
C GLU A 135 26.04 -8.24 -3.69
N VAL A 136 26.09 -7.72 -2.48
CA VAL A 136 26.29 -6.31 -2.16
C VAL A 136 27.63 -6.19 -1.47
N GLU A 137 28.58 -5.51 -2.11
CA GLU A 137 29.90 -5.21 -1.55
C GLU A 137 29.86 -3.85 -0.84
N ILE A 138 30.40 -3.81 0.37
CA ILE A 138 30.48 -2.64 1.24
C ILE A 138 31.94 -2.35 1.51
N THR A 139 32.34 -1.09 1.28
CA THR A 139 33.71 -0.63 1.57
C THR A 139 33.77 0.03 2.94
N ILE A 140 34.71 -0.44 3.77
CA ILE A 140 35.02 0.12 5.08
C ILE A 140 36.39 0.79 5.01
N ASP A 141 36.43 2.09 5.26
CA ASP A 141 37.61 2.94 5.28
C ASP A 141 37.69 3.77 6.57
N SER A 142 38.66 4.68 6.67
CA SER A 142 38.85 5.52 7.86
C SER A 142 37.67 6.42 8.25
N SER A 143 36.69 6.61 7.37
CA SER A 143 35.50 7.42 7.64
C SER A 143 34.36 6.65 8.32
N ASN A 144 34.36 5.31 8.25
CA ASN A 144 33.28 4.46 8.72
C ASN A 144 33.76 3.14 9.39
N ASN A 145 35.02 3.06 9.82
CA ASN A 145 35.64 1.89 10.45
C ASN A 145 35.23 1.67 11.92
N THR A 146 33.96 1.86 12.25
CA THR A 146 33.39 1.51 13.55
C THR A 146 32.26 0.51 13.40
N LEU A 147 31.83 -0.13 14.49
CA LEU A 147 30.66 -1.03 14.47
C LEU A 147 29.40 -0.29 13.95
N GLN A 148 29.19 0.94 14.42
CA GLN A 148 28.11 1.81 13.94
C GLN A 148 28.29 2.18 12.46
N GLY A 149 29.51 2.54 12.05
CA GLY A 149 29.81 2.85 10.66
C GLY A 149 29.54 1.68 9.70
N LEU A 150 29.85 0.44 10.10
CA LEU A 150 29.50 -0.75 9.33
C LEU A 150 27.98 -0.96 9.25
N ALA A 151 27.24 -0.82 10.36
CA ALA A 151 25.79 -0.95 10.35
C ALA A 151 25.14 0.06 9.40
N ASP A 152 25.59 1.33 9.46
CA ASP A 152 25.09 2.40 8.61
C ASP A 152 25.48 2.15 7.14
N ALA A 153 26.70 1.68 6.88
CA ALA A 153 27.15 1.35 5.53
C ALA A 153 26.36 0.19 4.91
N ILE A 154 26.01 -0.85 5.68
CA ILE A 154 25.15 -1.95 5.23
C ILE A 154 23.76 -1.40 4.85
N ASN A 155 23.15 -0.62 5.73
CA ASN A 155 21.82 -0.06 5.48
C ASN A 155 21.79 0.93 4.31
N ALA A 156 22.88 1.69 4.11
CA ALA A 156 23.01 2.65 3.01
C ALA A 156 23.33 1.98 1.66
N ALA A 157 24.07 0.88 1.65
CA ALA A 157 24.40 0.14 0.42
C ALA A 157 23.14 -0.41 -0.28
N GLY A 158 22.09 -0.65 0.49
CA GLY A 158 20.84 -1.24 0.01
C GLY A 158 21.01 -2.72 -0.35
N GLY A 159 19.95 -3.49 -0.23
CA GLY A 159 19.98 -4.92 -0.47
C GLY A 159 18.94 -5.66 0.35
N ASP A 160 19.11 -6.97 0.47
CA ASP A 160 18.20 -7.84 1.20
C ASP A 160 18.61 -8.05 2.67
N VAL A 161 19.56 -7.27 3.19
CA VAL A 161 20.04 -7.36 4.59
C VAL A 161 19.93 -5.99 5.26
N GLY A 162 19.29 -5.94 6.42
CA GLY A 162 19.32 -4.81 7.34
C GLY A 162 20.28 -5.07 8.50
N ALA A 163 20.95 -4.03 8.97
CA ALA A 163 21.88 -4.10 10.09
C ALA A 163 21.43 -3.24 11.27
N SER A 164 21.56 -3.75 12.48
CA SER A 164 21.31 -3.01 13.72
C SER A 164 22.29 -3.38 14.82
N ILE A 165 22.57 -2.46 15.73
CA ILE A 165 23.39 -2.76 16.90
C ILE A 165 22.47 -3.10 18.07
N VAL A 166 22.69 -4.27 18.65
CA VAL A 166 21.96 -4.76 19.83
C VAL A 166 22.89 -4.75 21.03
N ASN A 167 22.43 -4.18 22.13
CA ASN A 167 23.09 -4.30 23.43
C ASN A 167 22.43 -5.45 24.20
N ASP A 168 23.15 -6.55 24.41
CA ASP A 168 22.65 -7.74 25.11
C ASP A 168 22.79 -7.67 26.64
N GLY A 169 23.31 -6.56 27.17
CA GLY A 169 23.49 -6.33 28.60
C GLY A 169 24.57 -7.18 29.24
N SER A 170 25.41 -7.88 28.46
CA SER A 170 26.45 -8.74 29.02
C SER A 170 27.49 -7.93 29.82
N THR A 171 27.83 -8.44 31.00
CA THR A 171 28.70 -7.77 31.97
C THR A 171 30.20 -7.97 31.69
N GLY A 172 30.54 -8.71 30.63
CA GLY A 172 31.92 -9.02 30.23
C GLY A 172 32.65 -7.89 29.50
N GLY A 173 32.09 -6.69 29.47
CA GLY A 173 32.69 -5.53 28.81
C GLY A 173 32.52 -5.50 27.29
N THR A 174 31.78 -6.44 26.70
CA THR A 174 31.47 -6.48 25.25
C THR A 174 29.98 -6.67 24.95
N PRO A 175 29.08 -5.78 25.43
CA PRO A 175 27.64 -5.99 25.33
C PRO A 175 27.05 -5.68 23.96
N TYR A 176 27.79 -5.03 23.06
CA TYR A 176 27.26 -4.60 21.76
C TYR A 176 27.52 -5.65 20.69
N LYS A 177 26.50 -6.03 19.93
CA LYS A 177 26.60 -6.98 18.80
C LYS A 177 25.96 -6.35 17.57
N LEU A 178 26.55 -6.58 16.41
CA LEU A 178 25.92 -6.26 15.14
C LEU A 178 24.98 -7.41 14.77
N LEU A 179 23.69 -7.12 14.67
CA LEU A 179 22.67 -8.03 14.20
C LEU A 179 22.40 -7.74 12.72
N LEU A 180 22.50 -8.77 11.89
CA LEU A 180 22.09 -8.74 10.50
C LEU A 180 20.79 -9.50 10.37
N SER A 181 19.79 -8.90 9.72
CA SER A 181 18.49 -9.50 9.45
C SER A 181 18.23 -9.52 7.95
N SER A 182 17.85 -10.67 7.42
CA SER A 182 17.37 -10.79 6.05
C SER A 182 16.01 -10.09 5.93
N SER A 183 15.74 -9.47 4.79
CA SER A 183 14.41 -8.97 4.39
C SER A 183 13.55 -10.07 3.77
N LYS A 184 14.12 -11.24 3.49
CA LYS A 184 13.46 -12.40 2.88
C LYS A 184 13.36 -13.55 3.87
N THR A 185 12.15 -14.08 3.99
CA THR A 185 11.87 -15.33 4.72
C THR A 185 12.18 -16.54 3.85
N GLY A 186 12.15 -17.74 4.43
CA GLY A 186 12.31 -18.98 3.69
C GLY A 186 13.69 -19.62 3.88
N ALA A 187 13.72 -20.95 3.97
CA ALA A 187 14.91 -21.75 4.29
C ALA A 187 16.06 -21.56 3.29
N ALA A 188 15.75 -21.21 2.03
CA ALA A 188 16.74 -20.95 1.00
C ALA A 188 17.37 -19.53 1.07
N ASN A 189 16.77 -18.62 1.84
CA ASN A 189 17.16 -17.21 1.91
C ASN A 189 18.08 -16.95 3.11
N THR A 190 19.19 -17.68 3.16
CA THR A 190 20.25 -17.49 4.16
C THR A 190 21.21 -16.37 3.78
N ILE A 191 21.74 -15.67 4.78
CA ILE A 191 22.75 -14.61 4.67
C ILE A 191 24.12 -15.26 4.51
N THR A 192 24.70 -15.12 3.33
CA THR A 192 26.10 -15.41 3.05
C THR A 192 26.92 -14.14 3.28
N ILE A 193 27.99 -14.26 4.06
CA ILE A 193 28.89 -13.17 4.42
C ILE A 193 30.29 -13.49 3.90
N THR A 194 30.85 -12.58 3.10
CA THR A 194 32.24 -12.64 2.66
C THR A 194 32.98 -11.50 3.34
N ASN A 195 33.77 -11.82 4.36
CA ASN A 195 34.55 -10.83 5.10
C ASN A 195 35.99 -10.77 4.54
N ASN A 196 36.31 -9.70 3.80
CA ASN A 196 37.63 -9.42 3.24
C ASN A 196 38.28 -8.19 3.92
N LEU A 197 37.93 -7.93 5.18
CA LEU A 197 38.58 -6.88 5.96
C LEU A 197 40.05 -7.23 6.20
N ALA A 198 40.92 -6.22 6.20
CA ALA A 198 42.35 -6.38 6.40
C ALA A 198 42.67 -6.95 7.79
N ALA A 199 43.83 -7.59 7.93
CA ALA A 199 44.34 -7.98 9.23
C ALA A 199 44.90 -6.75 9.97
N GLY A 200 44.45 -6.51 11.21
CA GLY A 200 44.96 -5.41 12.04
C GLY A 200 44.10 -5.14 13.27
N ALA A 201 42.85 -4.74 13.08
CA ALA A 201 41.85 -4.54 14.12
C ALA A 201 40.84 -5.71 14.18
N THR A 202 39.87 -5.63 15.09
CA THR A 202 38.82 -6.65 15.25
C THR A 202 37.97 -6.76 13.98
N GLN A 203 37.75 -7.98 13.49
CA GLN A 203 36.86 -8.27 12.37
C GLN A 203 35.53 -8.80 12.91
N PRO A 204 34.37 -8.26 12.50
CA PRO A 204 33.07 -8.85 12.82
C PRO A 204 32.98 -10.30 12.32
N ASP A 205 32.64 -11.20 13.22
CA ASP A 205 32.52 -12.64 13.02
C ASP A 205 31.08 -13.06 13.28
N PHE A 206 30.47 -13.65 12.25
CA PHE A 206 29.08 -14.10 12.23
C PHE A 206 28.97 -15.62 12.11
N THR A 207 30.05 -16.37 12.37
CA THR A 207 30.08 -17.83 12.27
C THR A 207 29.37 -18.55 13.43
N GLY A 208 28.88 -17.80 14.43
CA GLY A 208 28.09 -18.33 15.53
C GLY A 208 26.73 -18.86 15.10
N THR A 209 26.01 -19.49 16.04
CA THR A 209 24.62 -19.93 15.80
C THR A 209 23.75 -18.73 15.46
N PRO A 210 22.90 -18.80 14.41
CA PRO A 210 21.98 -17.73 14.10
C PRO A 210 21.04 -17.45 15.29
N VAL A 211 20.72 -16.18 15.49
CA VAL A 211 19.69 -15.74 16.46
C VAL A 211 18.33 -16.27 16.02
N GLN A 212 18.09 -16.27 14.71
CA GLN A 212 16.91 -16.84 14.08
C GLN A 212 17.33 -17.53 12.79
N ALA A 213 17.03 -18.81 12.63
CA ALA A 213 17.30 -19.52 11.38
C ALA A 213 16.26 -19.14 10.31
N ALA A 214 16.70 -19.06 9.06
CA ALA A 214 15.81 -19.02 7.91
C ALA A 214 14.97 -20.32 7.85
N ALA A 215 13.66 -20.18 7.69
CA ALA A 215 12.75 -21.30 7.64
C ALA A 215 11.59 -21.03 6.67
N ASP A 216 11.06 -22.09 6.06
CA ASP A 216 9.86 -22.03 5.24
C ASP A 216 8.59 -22.07 6.10
N ALA A 217 7.52 -21.45 5.61
CA ALA A 217 6.19 -21.69 6.09
C ALA A 217 5.79 -23.12 5.76
N SER A 218 5.02 -23.76 6.64
CA SER A 218 4.45 -25.08 6.40
C SER A 218 2.97 -25.07 6.75
N VAL A 219 2.15 -25.45 5.78
CA VAL A 219 0.69 -25.52 5.92
C VAL A 219 0.22 -26.90 5.49
N THR A 220 -0.66 -27.49 6.29
CA THR A 220 -1.31 -28.76 5.98
C THR A 220 -2.76 -28.51 5.60
N LEU A 221 -3.17 -28.99 4.43
CA LEU A 221 -4.55 -28.97 3.95
C LEU A 221 -5.23 -30.34 4.21
N GLY A 222 -6.30 -30.31 4.98
CA GLY A 222 -7.09 -31.47 5.39
C GLY A 222 -6.64 -32.09 6.72
N SER A 223 -7.45 -33.01 7.24
CA SER A 223 -7.24 -33.64 8.55
C SER A 223 -7.17 -35.18 8.51
N GLY A 224 -7.31 -35.77 7.32
CA GLY A 224 -7.26 -37.22 7.12
C GLY A 224 -5.87 -37.75 6.73
N ALA A 225 -5.76 -39.05 6.53
CA ALA A 225 -4.51 -39.70 6.12
C ALA A 225 -3.96 -39.24 4.73
N GLY A 226 -4.80 -38.57 3.94
CA GLY A 226 -4.42 -37.97 2.66
C GLY A 226 -4.22 -36.45 2.72
N ALA A 227 -4.00 -35.88 3.92
CA ALA A 227 -3.72 -34.46 4.07
C ALA A 227 -2.47 -34.06 3.29
N LEU A 228 -2.49 -32.86 2.71
CA LEU A 228 -1.42 -32.35 1.85
C LEU A 228 -0.63 -31.31 2.62
N THR A 229 0.64 -31.57 2.91
CA THR A 229 1.54 -30.57 3.50
C THR A 229 2.31 -29.87 2.40
N VAL A 230 2.24 -28.54 2.41
CA VAL A 230 2.93 -27.66 1.47
C VAL A 230 3.85 -26.73 2.23
N THR A 231 5.02 -26.48 1.66
CA THR A 231 6.02 -25.55 2.19
C THR A 231 6.19 -24.38 1.24
N HIS A 232 6.34 -23.18 1.79
CA HIS A 232 6.54 -21.97 1.00
C HIS A 232 7.60 -21.08 1.66
N ASP A 233 8.38 -20.37 0.85
CA ASP A 233 9.40 -19.44 1.31
C ASP A 233 8.83 -18.14 1.93
N THR A 234 7.52 -17.88 1.80
CA THR A 234 6.85 -16.70 2.36
C THR A 234 5.62 -17.09 3.18
N ASN A 235 5.09 -16.12 3.92
CA ASN A 235 3.82 -16.25 4.64
C ASN A 235 2.60 -15.87 3.79
N GLN A 236 2.79 -15.63 2.48
CA GLN A 236 1.72 -15.38 1.53
C GLN A 236 1.71 -16.51 0.48
N LEU A 237 0.73 -17.40 0.57
CA LEU A 237 0.62 -18.57 -0.30
C LEU A 237 -0.52 -18.33 -1.30
N ASP A 238 -0.21 -18.25 -2.58
CA ASP A 238 -1.18 -18.02 -3.66
C ASP A 238 -1.34 -19.21 -4.63
N ASP A 239 -0.61 -20.30 -4.37
CA ASP A 239 -0.53 -21.47 -5.24
C ASP A 239 -1.17 -22.74 -4.64
N LEU A 240 -1.48 -22.74 -3.34
CA LEU A 240 -2.01 -23.91 -2.63
C LEU A 240 -3.41 -24.30 -3.12
N ILE A 241 -4.29 -23.31 -3.30
CA ILE A 241 -5.66 -23.49 -3.80
C ILE A 241 -5.83 -22.53 -4.97
N GLY A 242 -6.18 -23.05 -6.15
CA GLY A 242 -6.28 -22.24 -7.36
C GLY A 242 -7.21 -21.03 -7.20
N GLY A 243 -6.64 -19.83 -7.34
CA GLY A 243 -7.37 -18.56 -7.22
C GLY A 243 -7.60 -18.09 -5.79
N VAL A 244 -6.85 -18.61 -4.81
CA VAL A 244 -6.96 -18.23 -3.40
C VAL A 244 -5.58 -17.85 -2.88
N THR A 245 -5.52 -16.73 -2.19
CA THR A 245 -4.31 -16.28 -1.48
C THR A 245 -4.54 -16.37 0.02
N LEU A 246 -3.61 -17.03 0.71
CA LEU A 246 -3.58 -17.24 2.14
C LEU A 246 -2.46 -16.41 2.74
N ASP A 247 -2.80 -15.51 3.66
CA ASP A 247 -1.82 -14.70 4.40
C ASP A 247 -1.74 -15.23 5.84
N LEU A 248 -0.60 -15.85 6.17
CA LEU A 248 -0.37 -16.50 7.45
C LEU A 248 0.20 -15.51 8.47
N HIS A 249 -0.46 -15.38 9.62
CA HIS A 249 -0.06 -14.47 10.70
C HIS A 249 0.44 -15.22 11.93
N GLN A 250 -0.08 -16.41 12.19
CA GLN A 250 0.28 -17.25 13.33
C GLN A 250 0.34 -18.72 12.92
N ALA A 251 1.18 -19.50 13.61
CA ALA A 251 1.25 -20.95 13.44
C ALA A 251 0.89 -21.66 14.74
N ASP A 252 -0.04 -22.60 14.65
CA ASP A 252 -0.43 -23.50 15.73
C ASP A 252 -0.76 -24.87 15.13
N ALA A 253 0.18 -25.81 15.27
CA ALA A 253 0.05 -27.16 14.73
C ALA A 253 -1.07 -27.98 15.39
N ALA A 254 -1.63 -27.54 16.53
CA ALA A 254 -2.75 -28.20 17.19
C ALA A 254 -4.11 -27.66 16.74
N LYS A 255 -4.14 -26.51 16.04
CA LYS A 255 -5.38 -25.83 15.64
C LYS A 255 -5.66 -26.02 14.15
N SER A 256 -6.88 -26.46 13.85
CA SER A 256 -7.40 -26.48 12.49
C SER A 256 -8.25 -25.24 12.27
N ILE A 257 -7.92 -24.44 11.25
CA ILE A 257 -8.69 -23.30 10.78
C ILE A 257 -9.51 -23.72 9.57
N SER A 258 -10.80 -23.39 9.58
CA SER A 258 -11.69 -23.60 8.44
C SER A 258 -11.75 -22.34 7.58
N VAL A 259 -11.45 -22.48 6.30
CA VAL A 259 -11.57 -21.44 5.28
C VAL A 259 -12.76 -21.76 4.39
N THR A 260 -13.72 -20.86 4.36
CA THR A 260 -14.94 -21.01 3.55
C THR A 260 -14.91 -20.06 2.37
N ILE A 261 -14.99 -20.63 1.16
CA ILE A 261 -15.08 -19.88 -0.09
C ILE A 261 -16.49 -20.02 -0.63
N ALA A 262 -17.18 -18.88 -0.74
CA ALA A 262 -18.55 -18.80 -1.20
C ALA A 262 -18.71 -17.76 -2.30
N ARG A 263 -19.88 -17.74 -2.94
CA ARG A 263 -20.23 -16.63 -3.82
C ARG A 263 -20.47 -15.38 -2.98
N ASP A 264 -19.88 -14.26 -3.36
CA ASP A 264 -20.13 -12.99 -2.71
C ASP A 264 -21.39 -12.34 -3.32
N THR A 265 -22.54 -12.60 -2.69
CA THR A 265 -23.80 -11.99 -3.10
C THR A 265 -23.95 -10.56 -2.59
N ASP A 266 -23.26 -10.21 -1.51
CA ASP A 266 -23.43 -8.93 -0.83
C ASP A 266 -22.80 -7.81 -1.64
N THR A 267 -21.60 -8.03 -2.19
CA THR A 267 -20.96 -7.11 -3.12
C THR A 267 -21.80 -6.89 -4.38
N ALA A 268 -22.45 -7.95 -4.88
CA ALA A 268 -23.34 -7.84 -6.04
C ALA A 268 -24.58 -6.98 -5.71
N VAL A 269 -25.24 -7.23 -4.58
CA VAL A 269 -26.40 -6.43 -4.11
C VAL A 269 -26.01 -4.97 -3.90
N ALA A 270 -24.90 -4.70 -3.20
CA ALA A 270 -24.42 -3.35 -2.95
C ALA A 270 -24.09 -2.58 -4.24
N THR A 271 -23.57 -3.28 -5.25
CA THR A 271 -23.28 -2.65 -6.55
C THR A 271 -24.55 -2.33 -7.34
N VAL A 272 -25.57 -3.21 -7.29
CA VAL A 272 -26.89 -2.93 -7.88
C VAL A 272 -27.57 -1.76 -7.17
N GLN A 273 -27.50 -1.68 -5.83
CA GLN A 273 -28.05 -0.57 -5.06
C GLN A 273 -27.41 0.77 -5.45
N ARG A 274 -26.08 0.84 -5.53
CA ARG A 274 -25.37 2.05 -5.98
C ARG A 274 -25.77 2.50 -7.40
N PHE A 275 -26.03 1.56 -8.30
CA PHE A 275 -26.55 1.88 -9.62
C PHE A 275 -27.95 2.51 -9.57
N VAL A 276 -28.86 1.92 -8.78
CA VAL A 276 -30.21 2.45 -8.59
C VAL A 276 -30.18 3.85 -7.96
N GLU A 277 -29.31 4.07 -6.98
CA GLU A 277 -29.08 5.37 -6.37
C GLU A 277 -28.57 6.41 -7.37
N ALA A 278 -27.57 6.06 -8.19
CA ALA A 278 -27.06 6.95 -9.23
C ALA A 278 -28.14 7.30 -10.27
N PHE A 279 -28.97 6.34 -10.67
CA PHE A 279 -30.07 6.56 -11.60
C PHE A 279 -31.13 7.49 -11.00
N ASN A 280 -31.59 7.20 -9.79
CA ASN A 280 -32.57 8.03 -9.09
C ASN A 280 -32.01 9.43 -8.82
N GLY A 281 -30.72 9.54 -8.51
CA GLY A 281 -30.03 10.81 -8.30
C GLY A 281 -29.89 11.65 -9.57
N LEU A 282 -29.79 11.02 -10.75
CA LEU A 282 -29.85 11.70 -12.05
C LEU A 282 -31.28 12.16 -12.35
N MET A 283 -32.26 11.25 -12.26
CA MET A 283 -33.66 11.57 -12.55
C MET A 283 -34.20 12.67 -11.63
N GLY A 284 -33.95 12.58 -10.32
CA GLY A 284 -34.36 13.61 -9.37
C GLY A 284 -33.73 14.97 -9.65
N PHE A 285 -32.45 14.99 -10.06
CA PHE A 285 -31.82 16.25 -10.45
C PHE A 285 -32.43 16.84 -11.71
N ILE A 286 -32.73 16.02 -12.73
CA ILE A 286 -33.41 16.48 -13.94
C ILE A 286 -34.78 17.06 -13.56
N ASP A 287 -35.57 16.35 -12.77
CA ASP A 287 -36.90 16.78 -12.32
C ASP A 287 -36.85 18.12 -11.56
N ASP A 288 -35.85 18.30 -10.68
CA ASP A 288 -35.65 19.55 -9.94
C ASP A 288 -35.25 20.72 -10.86
N GLN A 289 -34.48 20.47 -11.92
CA GLN A 289 -34.09 21.52 -12.88
C GLN A 289 -35.22 21.90 -13.85
N VAL A 290 -36.21 21.02 -14.09
CA VAL A 290 -37.35 21.29 -15.00
C VAL A 290 -38.64 21.69 -14.29
N ARG A 291 -38.65 21.70 -12.96
CA ARG A 291 -39.80 22.16 -12.17
C ARG A 291 -39.93 23.69 -12.26
N PHE A 292 -41.07 24.12 -12.79
CA PHE A 292 -41.52 25.52 -12.83
C PHE A 292 -42.22 25.90 -11.52
#